data_AF-A0A9D8TQY2-F1
#
_entry.id   AF-A0A9D8TQY2-F1
#
_cell.length_a   1.000
_cell.length_b   1.000
_cell.length_c   1.000
_cell.angle_alpha   90.00
_cell.angle_beta   90.00
_cell.angle_gamma   90.00
#
_symmetry.space_group_name_H-M   'P 1'
#
loop_
_entity.id
_entity.type
_entity.pdbx_description
1 polymer ?
#
loop_
_entity_poly.entity_id
_entity_poly.type
_entity_poly.pdbx_seq_one_letter_code
_entity_poly.pdbx_strand_id
1 'polypeptide(L)'
;MICPFCHKEISDNSNFCPECGKKLQADAGSQNNRQQYSPVSGNNETVSEMKSHAETDADFQKAADSGTEREDATGQKNNDQELNAVIKKLDTMNIMQIVCLASFFIPLVNLLGQILLLVIVIKSFSLSVRVTSVLRRYRYYEYAKISDGVRTKCAVILLSSILMAVAAIVMFIGIAELSVKMMLGGYAVCFVMAFVAMVLEIYCFIRLYTIMNVMDSIVRNRNHPKKPGGRLIIWIPIILILLMFMLSGIGAAISLPIVIQHIKNEVFTEIFMQADKVKRQAEICAYEFNYTDFADICDNTYEPVEGFGWKLRSPHAYASELVDSVEVTSTNAGDSRSGYPEIKVTVNLKGRYFPAPHPKITFVGVAVNNEIMWRINTKETNVIINIQSPWSVWDIR
;
A
#
# COMPACT_ATOMS: atom_id res chain seq x y z
N MET A 1 32.62 -0.68 -45.84
CA MET A 1 32.58 -2.13 -45.52
C MET A 1 31.23 -2.73 -45.92
N ILE A 2 31.15 -4.03 -46.22
CA ILE A 2 29.88 -4.69 -46.59
C ILE A 2 29.29 -5.43 -45.38
N CYS A 3 27.98 -5.35 -45.18
CA CYS A 3 27.30 -6.08 -44.11
C CYS A 3 27.35 -7.61 -44.34
N PRO A 4 27.89 -8.42 -43.41
CA PRO A 4 27.88 -9.89 -43.55
C PRO A 4 26.47 -10.50 -43.43
N PHE A 5 25.45 -9.73 -43.03
CA PHE A 5 24.08 -10.20 -42.84
C PHE A 5 23.12 -9.82 -43.98
N CYS A 6 23.23 -8.61 -44.54
CA CYS A 6 22.34 -8.11 -45.58
C CYS A 6 23.05 -7.66 -46.87
N HIS A 7 24.38 -7.78 -46.95
CA HIS A 7 25.21 -7.46 -48.12
C HIS A 7 25.11 -6.03 -48.67
N LYS A 8 24.43 -5.11 -47.96
CA LYS A 8 24.50 -3.67 -48.23
C LYS A 8 25.81 -3.06 -47.73
N GLU A 9 26.25 -2.02 -48.43
CA GLU A 9 27.43 -1.23 -48.07
C GLU A 9 27.15 -0.32 -46.85
N ILE A 10 28.14 -0.16 -45.98
CA ILE A 10 28.08 0.60 -44.74
C ILE A 10 29.38 1.40 -44.57
N SER A 11 29.28 2.61 -44.02
CA SER A 11 30.44 3.40 -43.57
C SER A 11 31.28 2.61 -42.54
N ASP A 12 32.60 2.61 -42.70
CA ASP A 12 33.56 1.77 -41.97
C ASP A 12 33.58 2.01 -40.45
N ASN A 13 33.05 3.13 -39.96
CA ASN A 13 32.99 3.48 -38.54
C ASN A 13 31.66 3.08 -37.84
N SER A 14 30.81 2.29 -38.49
CA SER A 14 29.46 1.97 -38.00
C SER A 14 29.43 0.73 -37.11
N ASN A 15 29.16 0.90 -35.81
CA ASN A 15 29.02 -0.24 -34.87
C ASN A 15 27.80 -1.15 -35.16
N PHE A 16 26.83 -0.68 -35.95
CA PHE A 16 25.61 -1.40 -36.31
C PHE A 16 25.27 -1.14 -37.78
N CYS A 17 24.66 -2.11 -38.44
CA CYS A 17 24.14 -1.90 -39.80
C CYS A 17 22.83 -1.09 -39.74
N PRO A 18 22.73 0.09 -40.39
CA PRO A 18 21.51 0.90 -40.38
C PRO A 18 20.32 0.24 -41.07
N GLU A 19 20.59 -0.72 -41.97
CA GLU A 19 19.60 -1.36 -42.84
C GLU A 19 19.00 -2.64 -42.23
N CYS A 20 19.71 -3.33 -41.34
CA CYS A 20 19.21 -4.55 -40.70
C CYS A 20 19.29 -4.57 -39.17
N GLY A 21 19.77 -3.49 -38.55
CA GLY A 21 19.86 -3.31 -37.09
C GLY A 21 20.88 -4.22 -36.38
N LYS A 22 21.54 -5.14 -37.09
CA LYS A 22 22.50 -6.07 -36.48
C LYS A 22 23.82 -5.37 -36.16
N LYS A 23 24.36 -5.68 -34.98
CA LYS A 23 25.68 -5.22 -34.53
C LYS A 23 26.77 -5.85 -35.39
N LEU A 24 27.71 -5.03 -35.87
CA LEU A 24 28.91 -5.50 -36.55
C LEU A 24 29.95 -5.82 -35.47
N GLN A 25 30.66 -6.94 -35.61
CA GLN A 25 31.81 -7.20 -34.75
C GLN A 25 32.98 -6.35 -35.28
N ALA A 26 33.55 -5.53 -34.41
CA ALA A 26 34.76 -4.78 -34.75
C ALA A 26 35.94 -5.77 -34.77
N ASP A 27 36.49 -6.03 -35.96
CA ASP A 27 37.61 -6.96 -36.12
C ASP A 27 38.85 -6.42 -35.40
N ALA A 28 39.20 -7.07 -34.29
CA ALA A 28 40.41 -6.77 -33.53
C ALA A 28 41.60 -7.45 -34.21
N GLY A 29 42.26 -6.76 -35.12
CA GLY A 29 43.36 -7.36 -35.90
C GLY A 29 44.29 -6.38 -36.61
N SER A 30 45.22 -5.76 -35.88
CA SER A 30 46.54 -5.42 -36.45
C SER A 30 47.60 -5.29 -35.36
N GLN A 31 48.53 -6.25 -35.32
CA GLN A 31 49.80 -6.13 -34.61
C GLN A 31 50.94 -5.90 -35.61
N ASN A 32 51.99 -5.22 -35.14
CA ASN A 32 53.31 -5.04 -35.75
C ASN A 32 53.43 -4.05 -36.93
N ASN A 33 54.02 -2.87 -36.64
CA ASN A 33 55.44 -2.70 -36.99
C ASN A 33 56.18 -1.71 -36.04
N ARG A 34 57.52 -1.77 -36.02
CA ARG A 34 58.45 -1.02 -35.15
C ARG A 34 58.84 0.35 -35.74
N GLN A 35 59.53 1.14 -34.88
CA GLN A 35 60.43 2.31 -35.11
C GLN A 35 59.82 3.68 -34.73
N GLN A 36 60.55 4.69 -34.22
CA GLN A 36 61.84 4.81 -33.50
C GLN A 36 61.94 6.28 -33.00
N TYR A 37 62.85 6.60 -32.06
CA TYR A 37 63.25 7.95 -31.59
C TYR A 37 62.32 8.77 -30.64
N SER A 38 62.89 9.12 -29.47
CA SER A 38 62.57 10.30 -28.62
C SER A 38 63.28 11.57 -29.20
N PRO A 39 63.23 12.84 -28.66
CA PRO A 39 63.37 13.20 -27.23
C PRO A 39 62.68 14.53 -26.72
N VAL A 40 62.98 14.87 -25.45
CA VAL A 40 63.08 16.22 -24.81
C VAL A 40 61.94 16.71 -23.86
N SER A 41 62.35 17.08 -22.62
CA SER A 41 61.71 17.91 -21.55
C SER A 41 60.30 17.53 -21.07
N GLY A 42 59.92 17.54 -19.78
CA GLY A 42 60.55 17.94 -18.50
C GLY A 42 59.49 17.83 -17.36
N ASN A 43 59.73 17.98 -16.05
CA ASN A 43 60.93 18.31 -15.25
C ASN A 43 60.83 17.67 -13.82
N ASN A 44 61.89 17.88 -13.03
CA ASN A 44 62.14 17.66 -11.59
C ASN A 44 60.95 17.81 -10.59
N GLU A 45 60.93 17.02 -9.50
CA GLU A 45 61.36 17.42 -8.13
C GLU A 45 61.17 16.33 -7.03
N THR A 46 62.29 16.00 -6.36
CA THR A 46 62.54 15.68 -4.92
C THR A 46 61.53 14.87 -4.06
N VAL A 47 61.89 13.69 -3.49
CA VAL A 47 62.84 13.34 -2.38
C VAL A 47 62.22 13.42 -0.96
N SER A 48 62.60 12.44 -0.10
CA SER A 48 62.26 12.13 1.31
C SER A 48 61.36 10.88 1.43
N GLU A 49 61.81 9.66 1.79
CA GLU A 49 62.74 9.16 2.82
C GLU A 49 62.25 9.30 4.29
N MET A 50 61.65 8.24 4.85
CA MET A 50 61.90 7.81 6.25
C MET A 50 61.41 6.37 6.60
N LYS A 51 62.35 5.42 6.55
CA LYS A 51 62.80 4.46 7.59
C LYS A 51 61.83 3.77 8.59
N SER A 52 62.22 2.53 8.96
CA SER A 52 61.92 1.74 10.19
C SER A 52 60.67 0.84 10.17
N HIS A 53 60.58 -0.31 10.86
CA HIS A 53 61.54 -1.39 11.25
C HIS A 53 60.71 -2.59 11.81
N ALA A 54 61.36 -3.74 12.06
CA ALA A 54 60.83 -4.96 12.69
C ALA A 54 59.83 -5.78 11.82
N GLU A 55 60.08 -7.02 11.40
CA GLU A 55 60.81 -8.17 11.97
C GLU A 55 60.05 -8.87 13.12
N THR A 56 59.36 -9.97 12.78
CA THR A 56 59.09 -11.08 13.71
C THR A 56 58.85 -12.36 12.89
N ASP A 57 59.82 -13.27 12.91
CA ASP A 57 59.62 -14.64 12.42
C ASP A 57 58.77 -15.45 13.41
N ALA A 58 57.89 -16.29 12.89
CA ALA A 58 57.24 -17.37 13.63
C ALA A 58 56.81 -18.50 12.68
N ASP A 59 57.83 -19.19 12.17
CA ASP A 59 57.87 -20.60 11.80
C ASP A 59 56.60 -21.45 12.10
N PHE A 60 56.05 -22.06 11.04
CA PHE A 60 55.24 -23.28 11.18
C PHE A 60 55.30 -24.15 9.91
N GLN A 61 56.50 -24.54 9.49
CA GLN A 61 56.65 -25.65 8.55
C GLN A 61 56.38 -26.98 9.27
N LYS A 62 55.20 -27.58 9.03
CA LYS A 62 54.96 -28.98 9.41
C LYS A 62 54.52 -29.79 8.19
N ALA A 63 55.43 -30.66 7.74
CA ALA A 63 55.16 -31.64 6.70
C ALA A 63 54.07 -32.63 7.15
N ALA A 64 53.17 -32.95 6.23
CA ALA A 64 52.29 -34.12 6.30
C ALA A 64 52.04 -34.62 4.86
N ASP A 65 52.43 -35.87 4.66
CA ASP A 65 52.29 -36.76 3.50
C ASP A 65 51.79 -36.24 2.14
N SER A 66 52.65 -36.50 1.15
CA SER A 66 52.29 -36.77 -0.24
C SER A 66 51.45 -38.04 -0.36
N GLY A 67 50.16 -37.96 0.00
CA GLY A 67 49.16 -38.96 -0.38
C GLY A 67 48.72 -38.74 -1.83
N THR A 68 49.30 -39.48 -2.77
CA THR A 68 48.85 -39.49 -4.18
C THR A 68 47.54 -40.25 -4.31
N GLU A 69 46.43 -39.66 -3.85
CA GLU A 69 45.10 -40.11 -4.25
C GLU A 69 44.95 -39.83 -5.75
N ARG A 70 44.81 -40.90 -6.53
CA ARG A 70 44.25 -40.78 -7.88
C ARG A 70 42.86 -40.16 -7.72
N GLU A 71 42.68 -38.97 -8.27
CA GLU A 71 41.35 -38.57 -8.72
C GLU A 71 40.95 -39.53 -9.85
N ASP A 72 40.32 -40.63 -9.45
CA ASP A 72 39.59 -41.48 -10.37
C ASP A 72 38.45 -40.64 -10.94
N ALA A 73 38.73 -40.02 -12.08
CA ALA A 73 37.78 -39.43 -13.01
C ALA A 73 36.88 -40.50 -13.64
N THR A 74 36.34 -41.41 -12.81
CA THR A 74 35.09 -42.08 -13.09
C THR A 74 34.04 -41.00 -13.26
N GLY A 75 33.74 -40.70 -14.52
CA GLY A 75 32.66 -39.80 -14.91
C GLY A 75 31.33 -40.40 -14.48
N GLN A 76 31.03 -40.30 -13.19
CA GLN A 76 29.75 -40.64 -12.62
C GLN A 76 28.76 -39.64 -13.18
N LYS A 77 28.15 -40.00 -14.33
CA LYS A 77 26.95 -39.38 -14.88
C LYS A 77 25.86 -39.58 -13.84
N ASN A 78 25.85 -38.69 -12.85
CA ASN A 78 24.90 -38.69 -11.75
C ASN A 78 23.52 -38.35 -12.31
N ASN A 79 22.85 -39.41 -12.80
CA ASN A 79 21.41 -39.50 -12.88
C ASN A 79 20.82 -39.56 -11.45
N ASP A 80 21.25 -38.65 -10.57
CA ASP A 80 20.70 -38.45 -9.24
C ASP A 80 19.29 -37.90 -9.41
N GLN A 81 18.35 -38.84 -9.57
CA GLN A 81 16.94 -38.58 -9.78
C GLN A 81 16.37 -37.71 -8.64
N GLU A 82 16.91 -37.83 -7.43
CA GLU A 82 16.63 -36.95 -6.29
C GLU A 82 17.05 -35.49 -6.55
N LEU A 83 18.25 -35.24 -7.07
CA LEU A 83 18.76 -33.90 -7.36
C LEU A 83 17.94 -33.21 -8.46
N ASN A 84 17.68 -33.91 -9.56
CA ASN A 84 16.84 -33.40 -10.65
C ASN A 84 15.39 -33.14 -10.20
N ALA A 85 14.84 -33.98 -9.32
CA ALA A 85 13.51 -33.76 -8.73
C ALA A 85 13.46 -32.56 -7.77
N VAL A 86 14.55 -32.26 -7.05
CA VAL A 86 14.63 -31.06 -6.20
C VAL A 86 14.72 -29.80 -7.06
N ILE A 87 15.54 -29.78 -8.12
CA ILE A 87 15.69 -28.61 -9.00
C ILE A 87 14.37 -28.27 -9.69
N LYS A 88 13.65 -29.25 -10.25
CA LYS A 88 12.34 -29.01 -10.87
C LYS A 88 11.31 -28.42 -9.89
N LYS A 89 11.36 -28.84 -8.61
CA LYS A 89 10.52 -28.27 -7.54
C LYS A 89 10.95 -26.85 -7.14
N LEU A 90 12.26 -26.57 -7.15
CA LEU A 90 12.81 -25.25 -6.82
C LEU A 90 12.44 -24.21 -7.89
N ASP A 91 12.53 -24.57 -9.16
CA ASP A 91 12.11 -23.72 -10.29
C ASP A 91 10.61 -23.39 -10.24
N THR A 92 9.77 -24.42 -10.04
CA THR A 92 8.32 -24.25 -9.81
C THR A 92 8.03 -23.30 -8.64
N MET A 93 8.85 -23.35 -7.57
CA MET A 93 8.68 -22.50 -6.38
C MET A 93 9.13 -21.06 -6.64
N ASN A 94 10.20 -20.83 -7.42
CA ASN A 94 10.62 -19.49 -7.81
C ASN A 94 9.58 -18.82 -8.71
N ILE A 95 8.98 -19.54 -9.66
CA ILE A 95 7.86 -19.03 -10.48
C ILE A 95 6.68 -18.64 -9.58
N MET A 96 6.29 -19.51 -8.64
CA MET A 96 5.23 -19.21 -7.66
C MET A 96 5.55 -17.99 -6.79
N GLN A 97 6.81 -17.79 -6.38
CA GLN A 97 7.23 -16.58 -5.64
C GLN A 97 7.16 -15.30 -6.49
N ILE A 98 7.53 -15.37 -7.77
CA ILE A 98 7.39 -14.23 -8.71
C ILE A 98 5.91 -13.88 -8.89
N VAL A 99 5.04 -14.89 -9.04
CA VAL A 99 3.58 -14.70 -9.12
C VAL A 99 3.03 -14.09 -7.83
N CYS A 100 3.50 -14.52 -6.66
CA CYS A 100 3.12 -13.92 -5.37
C CYS A 100 3.56 -12.45 -5.28
N LEU A 101 4.82 -12.15 -5.56
CA LEU A 101 5.37 -10.80 -5.59
C LEU A 101 4.59 -9.89 -6.55
N ALA A 102 4.21 -10.39 -7.74
CA ALA A 102 3.35 -9.66 -8.67
C ALA A 102 1.92 -9.47 -8.13
N SER A 103 1.35 -10.48 -7.46
CA SER A 103 -0.02 -10.43 -6.91
C SER A 103 -0.17 -9.42 -5.77
N PHE A 104 0.88 -9.13 -5.01
CA PHE A 104 0.89 -8.10 -3.97
C PHE A 104 0.57 -6.68 -4.51
N PHE A 105 0.83 -6.42 -5.80
CA PHE A 105 0.49 -5.15 -6.44
C PHE A 105 -0.96 -5.07 -6.92
N ILE A 106 -1.74 -6.14 -6.81
CA ILE A 106 -3.13 -6.19 -7.29
C ILE A 106 -4.08 -6.21 -6.08
N PRO A 107 -4.63 -5.05 -5.65
CA PRO A 107 -5.34 -4.93 -4.37
C PRO A 107 -6.58 -5.83 -4.25
N LEU A 108 -7.24 -6.13 -5.37
CA LEU A 108 -8.44 -6.99 -5.42
C LEU A 108 -8.11 -8.50 -5.37
N VAL A 109 -6.85 -8.88 -5.65
CA VAL A 109 -6.36 -10.27 -5.54
C VAL A 109 -5.88 -10.57 -4.11
N ASN A 110 -5.75 -9.57 -3.24
CA ASN A 110 -5.01 -9.66 -1.98
C ASN A 110 -5.43 -10.85 -1.08
N LEU A 111 -6.74 -11.16 -0.91
CA LEU A 111 -7.15 -12.33 -0.10
C LEU A 111 -6.65 -13.66 -0.69
N LEU A 112 -6.85 -13.88 -2.00
CA LEU A 112 -6.35 -15.05 -2.72
C LEU A 112 -4.82 -15.08 -2.75
N GLY A 113 -4.18 -13.92 -2.87
CA GLY A 113 -2.73 -13.73 -2.79
C GLY A 113 -2.16 -14.14 -1.43
N GLN A 114 -2.80 -13.73 -0.32
CA GLN A 114 -2.40 -14.16 1.04
C GLN A 114 -2.57 -15.67 1.24
N ILE A 115 -3.65 -16.28 0.71
CA ILE A 115 -3.83 -17.74 0.75
C ILE A 115 -2.75 -18.45 -0.08
N LEU A 116 -2.46 -17.96 -1.29
CA LEU A 116 -1.41 -18.51 -2.16
C LEU A 116 -0.03 -18.39 -1.49
N LEU A 117 0.26 -17.23 -0.88
CA LEU A 117 1.47 -16.96 -0.12
C LEU A 117 1.63 -17.93 1.04
N LEU A 118 0.58 -18.15 1.83
CA LEU A 118 0.59 -19.12 2.94
C LEU A 118 0.95 -20.53 2.44
N VAL A 119 0.34 -20.97 1.33
CA VAL A 119 0.64 -22.27 0.68
C VAL A 119 2.09 -22.32 0.19
N ILE A 120 2.61 -21.22 -0.38
CA ILE A 120 4.00 -21.12 -0.85
C ILE A 120 4.98 -21.16 0.33
N VAL A 121 4.70 -20.47 1.44
CA VAL A 121 5.52 -20.49 2.65
C VAL A 121 5.56 -21.90 3.24
N ILE A 122 4.42 -22.58 3.39
CA ILE A 122 4.34 -23.97 3.88
C ILE A 122 5.13 -24.92 2.97
N LYS A 123 5.01 -24.80 1.65
CA LYS A 123 5.81 -25.61 0.70
C LYS A 123 7.30 -25.27 0.77
N SER A 124 7.66 -24.00 0.96
CA SER A 124 9.04 -23.53 1.10
C SER A 124 9.74 -24.13 2.32
N PHE A 125 9.02 -24.27 3.45
CA PHE A 125 9.52 -24.98 4.63
C PHE A 125 9.90 -26.44 4.32
N SER A 126 9.01 -27.18 3.66
CA SER A 126 9.27 -28.59 3.31
C SER A 126 10.43 -28.73 2.31
N LEU A 127 10.54 -27.80 1.35
CA LEU A 127 11.62 -27.82 0.36
C LEU A 127 12.98 -27.45 0.97
N SER A 128 13.03 -26.44 1.85
CA SER A 128 14.25 -26.01 2.56
C SER A 128 14.90 -27.15 3.34
N VAL A 129 14.11 -27.99 4.04
CA VAL A 129 14.63 -29.17 4.76
C VAL A 129 15.30 -30.16 3.80
N ARG A 130 14.67 -30.46 2.65
CA ARG A 130 15.23 -31.37 1.64
C ARG A 130 16.50 -30.81 1.01
N VAL A 131 16.48 -29.54 0.59
CA VAL A 131 17.64 -28.85 0.00
C VAL A 131 18.82 -28.83 0.97
N THR A 132 18.57 -28.55 2.26
CA THR A 132 19.60 -28.58 3.31
C THR A 132 20.22 -29.97 3.45
N SER A 133 19.40 -31.04 3.46
CA SER A 133 19.89 -32.42 3.52
C SER A 133 20.78 -32.78 2.33
N VAL A 134 20.38 -32.38 1.12
CA VAL A 134 21.13 -32.61 -0.12
C VAL A 134 22.46 -31.83 -0.10
N LEU A 135 22.45 -30.54 0.26
CA LEU A 135 23.67 -29.72 0.34
C LEU A 135 24.68 -30.26 1.36
N ARG A 136 24.21 -30.76 2.51
CA ARG A 136 25.09 -31.42 3.49
C ARG A 136 25.68 -32.73 2.97
N ARG A 137 24.93 -33.54 2.19
CA ARG A 137 25.42 -34.78 1.56
C ARG A 137 26.59 -34.52 0.62
N TYR A 138 26.54 -33.46 -0.19
CA TYR A 138 27.65 -33.02 -1.07
C TYR A 138 28.67 -32.09 -0.38
N ARG A 139 28.74 -32.07 0.97
CA ARG A 139 29.70 -31.28 1.78
C ARG A 139 29.65 -29.74 1.59
N TYR A 140 28.59 -29.18 1.01
CA TYR A 140 28.40 -27.73 0.82
C TYR A 140 27.85 -27.03 2.08
N TYR A 141 28.60 -27.07 3.18
CA TYR A 141 28.16 -26.62 4.51
C TYR A 141 27.75 -25.13 4.57
N GLU A 142 28.44 -24.24 3.85
CA GLU A 142 28.07 -22.81 3.83
C GLU A 142 26.67 -22.58 3.24
N TYR A 143 26.36 -23.26 2.14
CA TYR A 143 25.05 -23.15 1.48
C TYR A 143 23.94 -23.82 2.30
N ALA A 144 24.25 -24.91 3.01
CA ALA A 144 23.34 -25.50 3.98
C ALA A 144 22.97 -24.49 5.10
N LYS A 145 23.96 -23.78 5.66
CA LYS A 145 23.73 -22.72 6.67
C LYS A 145 22.91 -21.54 6.11
N ILE A 146 23.07 -21.22 4.83
CA ILE A 146 22.22 -20.22 4.14
C ILE A 146 20.77 -20.73 4.02
N SER A 147 20.57 -22.00 3.68
CA SER A 147 19.23 -22.62 3.56
C SER A 147 18.50 -22.69 4.91
N ASP A 148 19.19 -23.09 5.99
CA ASP A 148 18.66 -23.04 7.36
C ASP A 148 18.26 -21.60 7.75
N GLY A 149 19.01 -20.59 7.29
CA GLY A 149 18.68 -19.17 7.47
C GLY A 149 17.50 -18.65 6.63
N VAL A 150 17.02 -19.39 5.62
CA VAL A 150 15.75 -19.11 4.94
C VAL A 150 14.58 -19.63 5.78
N ARG A 151 14.72 -20.80 6.42
CA ARG A 151 13.68 -21.42 7.24
C ARG A 151 13.21 -20.53 8.39
N THR A 152 14.12 -19.90 9.12
CA THR A 152 13.77 -18.96 10.20
C THR A 152 13.05 -17.73 9.68
N LYS A 153 13.38 -17.25 8.47
CA LYS A 153 12.75 -16.07 7.86
C LYS A 153 11.37 -16.38 7.30
N CYS A 154 11.16 -17.57 6.74
CA CYS A 154 9.82 -18.06 6.40
C CYS A 154 8.90 -18.14 7.63
N ALA A 155 9.43 -18.41 8.83
CA ALA A 155 8.63 -18.36 10.07
C ALA A 155 8.19 -16.93 10.41
N VAL A 156 9.08 -15.94 10.25
CA VAL A 156 8.75 -14.52 10.46
C VAL A 156 7.75 -14.02 9.42
N ILE A 157 7.87 -14.41 8.15
CA ILE A 157 6.87 -14.11 7.10
C ILE A 157 5.50 -14.67 7.50
N LEU A 158 5.43 -15.95 7.90
CA LEU A 158 4.17 -16.58 8.31
C LEU A 158 3.53 -15.86 9.52
N LEU A 159 4.32 -15.48 10.52
CA LEU A 159 3.86 -14.67 11.64
C LEU A 159 3.37 -13.28 11.19
N SER A 160 4.07 -12.66 10.24
CA SER A 160 3.69 -11.37 9.64
C SER A 160 2.35 -11.45 8.91
N SER A 161 2.11 -12.50 8.12
CA SER A 161 0.83 -12.74 7.43
C SER A 161 -0.33 -12.94 8.41
N ILE A 162 -0.11 -13.66 9.51
CA ILE A 162 -1.12 -13.82 10.58
C ILE A 162 -1.43 -12.47 11.23
N LEU A 163 -0.40 -11.67 11.56
CA LEU A 163 -0.59 -10.33 12.15
C LEU A 163 -1.29 -9.37 11.18
N MET A 164 -1.03 -9.43 9.87
CA MET A 164 -1.80 -8.70 8.86
C MET A 164 -3.27 -9.13 8.84
N ALA A 165 -3.57 -10.42 8.92
CA ALA A 165 -4.96 -10.90 8.95
C ALA A 165 -5.70 -10.41 10.20
N VAL A 166 -5.06 -10.42 11.37
CA VAL A 166 -5.62 -9.85 12.61
C VAL A 166 -5.84 -8.34 12.49
N ALA A 167 -4.87 -7.60 11.95
CA ALA A 167 -4.99 -6.16 11.76
C ALA A 167 -6.10 -5.78 10.75
N ALA A 168 -6.31 -6.59 9.71
CA ALA A 168 -7.42 -6.43 8.77
C ALA A 168 -8.78 -6.67 9.43
N ILE A 169 -8.90 -7.64 10.36
CA ILE A 169 -10.11 -7.84 11.15
C ILE A 169 -10.37 -6.64 12.08
N VAL A 170 -9.34 -6.12 12.75
CA VAL A 170 -9.46 -4.90 13.60
C VAL A 170 -9.89 -3.68 12.77
N MET A 171 -9.35 -3.52 11.56
CA MET A 171 -9.77 -2.46 10.63
C MET A 171 -11.24 -2.62 10.23
N PHE A 172 -11.70 -3.84 9.93
CA PHE A 172 -13.10 -4.11 9.58
C PHE A 172 -14.06 -3.81 10.74
N ILE A 173 -13.70 -4.17 11.97
CA ILE A 173 -14.46 -3.81 13.18
C ILE A 173 -14.49 -2.28 13.34
N GLY A 174 -13.35 -1.60 13.16
CA GLY A 174 -13.26 -0.14 13.24
C GLY A 174 -14.12 0.59 12.20
N ILE A 175 -14.34 0.00 11.02
CA ILE A 175 -15.29 0.51 10.01
C ILE A 175 -16.73 0.31 10.50
N ALA A 176 -17.08 -0.88 11.00
CA ALA A 176 -18.42 -1.17 11.51
C ALA A 176 -18.82 -0.30 12.72
N GLU A 177 -17.86 0.09 13.56
CA GLU A 177 -18.07 1.00 14.70
C GLU A 177 -17.87 2.49 14.36
N LEU A 178 -17.63 2.86 13.10
CA LEU A 178 -17.26 4.22 12.65
C LEU A 178 -16.07 4.84 13.44
N SER A 179 -15.25 4.00 14.07
CA SER A 179 -14.19 4.39 14.98
C SER A 179 -12.93 4.74 14.21
N VAL A 180 -12.81 6.02 13.81
CA VAL A 180 -11.65 6.58 13.10
C VAL A 180 -10.32 6.21 13.77
N LYS A 181 -10.27 6.14 15.10
CA LYS A 181 -9.07 5.73 15.86
C LYS A 181 -8.70 4.26 15.63
N MET A 182 -9.68 3.35 15.65
CA MET A 182 -9.44 1.93 15.38
C MET A 182 -9.09 1.68 13.91
N MET A 183 -9.79 2.36 12.98
CA MET A 183 -9.50 2.29 11.56
C MET A 183 -8.06 2.76 11.25
N LEU A 184 -7.64 3.91 11.78
CA LEU A 184 -6.28 4.44 11.59
C LEU A 184 -5.21 3.55 12.23
N GLY A 185 -5.47 3.03 13.43
CA GLY A 185 -4.58 2.09 14.11
C GLY A 185 -4.41 0.77 13.33
N GLY A 186 -5.52 0.18 12.89
CA GLY A 186 -5.52 -1.02 12.04
C GLY A 186 -4.79 -0.80 10.73
N TYR A 187 -4.97 0.35 10.08
CA TYR A 187 -4.26 0.72 8.86
C TYR A 187 -2.74 0.84 9.07
N ALA A 188 -2.30 1.53 10.13
CA ALA A 188 -0.89 1.67 10.46
C ALA A 188 -0.22 0.31 10.72
N VAL A 189 -0.89 -0.59 11.46
CA VAL A 189 -0.37 -1.95 11.71
C VAL A 189 -0.34 -2.76 10.41
N CYS A 190 -1.41 -2.78 9.62
CA CYS A 190 -1.43 -3.44 8.30
C CYS A 190 -0.28 -2.98 7.40
N PHE A 191 -0.05 -1.67 7.31
CA PHE A 191 1.01 -1.10 6.49
C PHE A 191 2.42 -1.53 6.95
N VAL A 192 2.71 -1.44 8.26
CA VAL A 192 4.01 -1.85 8.81
C VAL A 192 4.24 -3.35 8.64
N MET A 193 3.23 -4.19 8.88
CA MET A 193 3.37 -5.64 8.73
C MET A 193 3.49 -6.07 7.26
N ALA A 194 2.78 -5.41 6.33
CA ALA A 194 2.94 -5.63 4.89
C ALA A 194 4.34 -5.23 4.40
N PHE A 195 4.86 -4.11 4.88
CA PHE A 195 6.22 -3.66 4.61
C PHE A 195 7.27 -4.67 5.09
N VAL A 196 7.15 -5.16 6.32
CA VAL A 196 8.07 -6.17 6.89
C VAL A 196 7.98 -7.48 6.12
N ALA A 197 6.79 -7.95 5.77
CA ALA A 197 6.59 -9.14 4.93
C ALA A 197 7.28 -8.98 3.57
N MET A 198 7.02 -7.89 2.86
CA MET A 198 7.60 -7.62 1.53
C MET A 198 9.14 -7.62 1.55
N VAL A 199 9.75 -6.94 2.53
CA VAL A 199 11.23 -6.89 2.66
C VAL A 199 11.80 -8.28 2.95
N LEU A 200 11.13 -9.08 3.79
CA LEU A 200 11.54 -10.46 4.08
C LEU A 200 11.36 -11.40 2.88
N GLU A 201 10.30 -11.24 2.09
CA GLU A 201 10.05 -12.01 0.87
C GLU A 201 11.12 -11.73 -0.19
N ILE A 202 11.42 -10.46 -0.48
CA ILE A 202 12.51 -10.06 -1.38
C ILE A 202 13.83 -10.67 -0.92
N TYR A 203 14.13 -10.61 0.39
CA TYR A 203 15.33 -11.23 0.94
C TYR A 203 15.36 -12.75 0.73
N CYS A 204 14.25 -13.44 0.98
CA CYS A 204 14.13 -14.89 0.79
C CYS A 204 14.27 -15.28 -0.67
N PHE A 205 13.65 -14.53 -1.59
CA PHE A 205 13.75 -14.72 -3.04
C PHE A 205 15.20 -14.59 -3.52
N ILE A 206 15.92 -13.53 -3.14
CA ILE A 206 17.34 -13.33 -3.49
C ILE A 206 18.20 -14.51 -2.98
N ARG A 207 17.94 -15.01 -1.77
CA ARG A 207 18.65 -16.18 -1.22
C ARG A 207 18.31 -17.48 -1.94
N LEU A 208 17.04 -17.74 -2.24
CA LEU A 208 16.58 -18.92 -2.97
C LEU A 208 17.11 -18.94 -4.41
N TYR A 209 17.09 -17.80 -5.10
CA TYR A 209 17.70 -17.64 -6.42
C TYR A 209 19.21 -17.90 -6.39
N THR A 210 19.91 -17.44 -5.35
CA THR A 210 21.33 -17.75 -5.15
C THR A 210 21.56 -19.26 -4.97
N ILE A 211 20.75 -19.94 -4.15
CA ILE A 211 20.84 -21.41 -3.96
C ILE A 211 20.54 -22.14 -5.28
N MET A 212 19.53 -21.71 -6.04
CA MET A 212 19.19 -22.30 -7.34
C MET A 212 20.34 -22.21 -8.34
N ASN A 213 20.99 -21.05 -8.47
CA ASN A 213 22.12 -20.88 -9.38
C ASN A 213 23.33 -21.74 -8.98
N VAL A 214 23.52 -21.99 -7.67
CA VAL A 214 24.55 -22.91 -7.18
C VAL A 214 24.19 -24.36 -7.51
N MET A 215 22.94 -24.78 -7.30
CA MET A 215 22.48 -26.12 -7.69
C MET A 215 22.57 -26.37 -9.21
N ASP A 216 22.23 -25.38 -10.04
CA ASP A 216 22.41 -25.46 -11.50
C ASP A 216 23.90 -25.54 -11.89
N SER A 217 24.78 -24.80 -11.19
CA SER A 217 26.24 -24.91 -11.40
C SER A 217 26.78 -26.30 -11.07
N ILE A 218 26.26 -26.96 -10.02
CA ILE A 218 26.63 -28.33 -9.63
C ILE A 218 26.18 -29.33 -10.70
N VAL A 219 24.91 -29.27 -11.13
CA VAL A 219 24.38 -30.20 -12.16
C VAL A 219 25.07 -30.04 -13.52
N ARG A 220 25.45 -28.82 -13.89
CA ARG A 220 26.13 -28.54 -15.16
C ARG A 220 27.66 -28.57 -15.08
N ASN A 221 28.22 -28.97 -13.92
CA ASN A 221 29.66 -29.00 -13.63
C ASN A 221 30.39 -27.71 -14.05
N ARG A 222 29.86 -26.54 -13.63
CA ARG A 222 30.43 -25.22 -13.93
C ARG A 222 31.05 -24.57 -12.69
N ASN A 223 32.06 -23.74 -12.92
CA ASN A 223 32.64 -22.87 -11.90
C ASN A 223 31.55 -22.08 -11.17
N HIS A 224 31.60 -22.09 -9.84
CA HIS A 224 30.56 -21.49 -9.00
C HIS A 224 30.44 -19.98 -9.25
N PRO A 225 29.20 -19.44 -9.35
CA PRO A 225 28.99 -18.01 -9.55
C PRO A 225 29.52 -17.24 -8.33
N LYS A 226 30.31 -16.19 -8.56
CA LYS A 226 30.76 -15.28 -7.50
C LYS A 226 29.53 -14.69 -6.81
N LYS A 227 29.55 -14.68 -5.47
CA LYS A 227 28.49 -14.15 -4.61
C LYS A 227 28.08 -12.74 -5.08
N PRO A 228 26.77 -12.46 -5.27
CA PRO A 228 26.31 -11.15 -5.74
C PRO A 228 26.80 -10.06 -4.77
N GLY A 229 27.36 -8.98 -5.33
CA GLY A 229 27.94 -7.90 -4.56
C GLY A 229 26.89 -7.25 -3.65
N GLY A 230 27.24 -7.08 -2.36
CA GLY A 230 26.28 -6.69 -1.32
C GLY A 230 25.51 -5.39 -1.60
N ARG A 231 26.06 -4.48 -2.42
CA ARG A 231 25.37 -3.26 -2.89
C ARG A 231 24.04 -3.57 -3.58
N LEU A 232 23.98 -4.59 -4.44
CA LEU A 232 22.77 -4.91 -5.22
C LEU A 232 21.61 -5.39 -4.32
N ILE A 233 21.94 -6.10 -3.24
CA ILE A 233 21.00 -6.56 -2.22
C ILE A 233 20.40 -5.39 -1.42
N ILE A 234 21.12 -4.26 -1.30
CA ILE A 234 20.67 -3.07 -0.57
C ILE A 234 19.82 -2.15 -1.46
N TRP A 235 20.16 -1.98 -2.74
CA TRP A 235 19.44 -1.08 -3.64
C TRP A 235 18.03 -1.57 -4.01
N ILE A 236 17.82 -2.88 -4.24
CA ILE A 236 16.51 -3.44 -4.58
C ILE A 236 15.41 -3.07 -3.55
N PRO A 237 15.57 -3.33 -2.23
CA PRO A 237 14.55 -2.96 -1.26
C PRO A 237 14.36 -1.44 -1.18
N ILE A 238 15.41 -0.61 -1.28
CA ILE A 238 15.26 0.85 -1.26
C ILE A 238 14.36 1.34 -2.40
N ILE A 239 14.56 0.84 -3.63
CA ILE A 239 13.73 1.21 -4.79
C ILE A 239 12.28 0.75 -4.60
N LEU A 240 12.06 -0.46 -4.07
CA LEU A 240 10.73 -0.99 -3.80
C LEU A 240 10.00 -0.24 -2.67
N ILE A 241 10.73 0.22 -1.66
CA ILE A 241 10.22 1.09 -0.59
C ILE A 241 9.74 2.43 -1.15
N LEU A 242 10.55 3.07 -2.00
CA LEU A 242 10.18 4.32 -2.67
C LEU A 242 8.95 4.14 -3.56
N LEU A 243 8.87 3.02 -4.30
CA LEU A 243 7.70 2.69 -5.11
C LEU A 243 6.43 2.51 -4.26
N MET A 244 6.53 1.83 -3.11
CA MET A 244 5.40 1.67 -2.20
C MET A 244 4.93 3.00 -1.59
N PHE A 245 5.85 3.91 -1.24
CA PHE A 245 5.46 5.26 -0.82
C PHE A 245 4.72 6.02 -1.92
N MET A 246 5.22 5.99 -3.16
CA MET A 246 4.56 6.62 -4.33
C MET A 246 3.16 6.04 -4.57
N LEU A 247 3.01 4.71 -4.58
CA LEU A 247 1.72 4.05 -4.77
C LEU A 247 0.75 4.35 -3.61
N SER A 248 1.23 4.38 -2.37
CA SER A 248 0.40 4.70 -1.20
C SER A 248 -0.10 6.15 -1.22
N GLY A 249 0.71 7.12 -1.67
CA GLY A 249 0.29 8.50 -1.86
C GLY A 249 -0.80 8.66 -2.92
N ILE A 250 -0.67 7.95 -4.06
CA ILE A 250 -1.70 7.92 -5.11
C ILE A 250 -3.01 7.29 -4.58
N GLY A 251 -2.91 6.17 -3.85
CA GLY A 251 -4.06 5.50 -3.24
C GLY A 251 -4.79 6.37 -2.21
N ALA A 252 -4.05 7.10 -1.37
CA ALA A 252 -4.61 8.05 -0.42
C ALA A 252 -5.35 9.20 -1.14
N ALA A 253 -4.75 9.77 -2.19
CA ALA A 253 -5.36 10.85 -2.97
C ALA A 253 -6.68 10.44 -3.67
N ILE A 254 -6.81 9.18 -4.09
CA ILE A 254 -8.02 8.66 -4.76
C ILE A 254 -9.11 8.23 -3.76
N SER A 255 -8.72 7.69 -2.60
CA SER A 255 -9.68 7.16 -1.61
C SER A 255 -10.29 8.24 -0.72
N LEU A 256 -9.54 9.30 -0.38
CA LEU A 256 -10.01 10.34 0.53
C LEU A 256 -11.33 11.01 0.07
N PRO A 257 -11.52 11.41 -1.21
CA PRO A 257 -12.78 12.03 -1.66
C PRO A 257 -13.98 11.11 -1.53
N ILE A 258 -13.82 9.80 -1.78
CA ILE A 258 -14.89 8.80 -1.70
C ILE A 258 -15.34 8.64 -0.24
N VAL A 259 -14.38 8.53 0.70
CA VAL A 259 -14.67 8.43 2.13
C VAL A 259 -15.35 9.72 2.64
N ILE A 260 -14.86 10.89 2.24
CA ILE A 260 -15.48 12.18 2.56
C ILE A 260 -16.93 12.24 2.05
N GLN A 261 -17.19 11.80 0.82
CA GLN A 261 -18.54 11.80 0.24
C GLN A 261 -19.47 10.82 0.96
N HIS A 262 -18.98 9.64 1.37
CA HIS A 262 -19.79 8.68 2.13
C HIS A 262 -20.18 9.24 3.51
N ILE A 263 -19.23 9.84 4.23
CA ILE A 263 -19.49 10.50 5.53
C ILE A 263 -20.48 11.66 5.35
N LYS A 264 -20.32 12.50 4.31
CA LYS A 264 -21.28 13.57 3.97
C LYS A 264 -22.71 13.02 3.81
N ASN A 265 -22.88 11.88 3.13
CA ASN A 265 -24.19 11.27 2.88
C ASN A 265 -24.84 10.69 4.15
N GLU A 266 -24.07 10.04 5.02
CA GLU A 266 -24.58 9.50 6.29
C GLU A 266 -25.00 10.62 7.24
N VAL A 267 -24.13 11.62 7.41
CA VAL A 267 -24.41 12.85 8.19
C VAL A 267 -25.70 13.52 7.70
N PHE A 268 -25.86 13.66 6.38
CA PHE A 268 -27.06 14.24 5.78
C PHE A 268 -28.31 13.39 6.09
N THR A 269 -28.20 12.06 5.98
CA THR A 269 -29.32 11.14 6.20
C THR A 269 -29.82 11.19 7.65
N GLU A 270 -28.92 11.22 8.64
CA GLU A 270 -29.30 11.36 10.05
C GLU A 270 -30.02 12.69 10.33
N ILE A 271 -29.47 13.79 9.81
CA ILE A 271 -30.04 15.14 10.01
C ILE A 271 -31.44 15.25 9.42
N PHE A 272 -31.64 14.78 8.18
CA PHE A 272 -32.95 14.79 7.53
C PHE A 272 -33.93 13.86 8.24
N MET A 273 -33.48 12.69 8.70
CA MET A 273 -34.33 11.77 9.45
C MET A 273 -34.82 12.36 10.79
N GLN A 274 -34.03 13.18 11.48
CA GLN A 274 -34.51 13.91 12.66
C GLN A 274 -35.44 15.08 12.29
N ALA A 275 -35.09 15.84 11.25
CA ALA A 275 -35.94 16.92 10.75
C ALA A 275 -37.34 16.43 10.37
N ASP A 276 -37.43 15.35 9.59
CA ASP A 276 -38.70 14.85 9.04
C ASP A 276 -39.60 14.23 10.11
N LYS A 277 -39.05 13.64 11.17
CA LYS A 277 -39.82 13.23 12.37
C LYS A 277 -40.51 14.44 13.01
N VAL A 278 -39.81 15.57 13.12
CA VAL A 278 -40.33 16.78 13.77
C VAL A 278 -41.28 17.54 12.85
N LYS A 279 -40.96 17.69 11.56
CA LYS A 279 -41.88 18.27 10.54
C LYS A 279 -43.24 17.58 10.58
N ARG A 280 -43.27 16.24 10.58
CA ARG A 280 -44.52 15.48 10.61
C ARG A 280 -45.35 15.70 11.88
N GLN A 281 -44.71 15.96 13.03
CA GLN A 281 -45.43 16.34 14.25
C GLN A 281 -45.98 17.78 14.16
N ALA A 282 -45.19 18.70 13.62
CA ALA A 282 -45.61 20.09 13.41
C ALA A 282 -46.72 20.22 12.35
N GLU A 283 -46.74 19.36 11.33
CA GLU A 283 -47.84 19.27 10.35
C GLU A 283 -49.16 18.85 10.98
N ILE A 284 -49.14 17.87 11.89
CA ILE A 284 -50.35 17.43 12.61
C ILE A 284 -50.81 18.53 13.59
N CYS A 285 -49.87 19.21 14.27
CA CYS A 285 -50.17 20.37 15.09
C CYS A 285 -50.88 21.47 14.27
N ALA A 286 -50.33 21.87 13.12
CA ALA A 286 -50.95 22.88 12.25
C ALA A 286 -52.32 22.46 11.70
N TYR A 287 -52.51 21.17 11.41
CA TYR A 287 -53.78 20.61 10.97
C TYR A 287 -54.87 20.75 12.06
N GLU A 288 -54.54 20.51 13.33
CA GLU A 288 -55.47 20.67 14.46
C GLU A 288 -56.01 22.11 14.56
N PHE A 289 -55.19 23.11 14.21
CA PHE A 289 -55.55 24.54 14.17
C PHE A 289 -55.92 25.06 12.77
N ASN A 290 -56.38 24.17 11.87
CA ASN A 290 -56.85 24.49 10.50
C ASN A 290 -55.87 25.32 9.65
N TYR A 291 -54.56 25.23 9.93
CA TYR A 291 -53.50 25.99 9.25
C TYR A 291 -53.60 27.53 9.36
N THR A 292 -54.47 28.08 10.21
CA THR A 292 -54.70 29.54 10.30
C THR A 292 -54.16 30.18 11.59
N ASP A 293 -54.21 29.46 12.71
CA ASP A 293 -53.98 30.02 14.04
C ASP A 293 -53.13 29.05 14.88
N PHE A 294 -51.91 28.78 14.40
CA PHE A 294 -50.96 27.84 15.01
C PHE A 294 -49.66 28.49 15.51
N ALA A 295 -49.53 29.81 15.35
CA ALA A 295 -48.37 30.56 15.84
C ALA A 295 -48.31 30.54 17.37
N ASP A 296 -47.09 30.51 17.92
CA ASP A 296 -46.78 30.33 19.34
C ASP A 296 -47.31 29.03 19.99
N ILE A 297 -48.24 28.30 19.34
CA ILE A 297 -48.83 27.04 19.79
C ILE A 297 -48.01 25.83 19.31
N CYS A 298 -47.59 25.83 18.05
CA CYS A 298 -46.71 24.79 17.49
C CYS A 298 -45.23 25.13 17.73
N ASP A 299 -44.87 25.56 18.94
CA ASP A 299 -43.52 25.95 19.35
C ASP A 299 -43.02 25.02 20.46
N ASN A 300 -41.77 24.54 20.37
CA ASN A 300 -41.17 23.65 21.37
C ASN A 300 -39.94 24.25 22.09
N THR A 301 -39.62 25.52 21.84
CA THR A 301 -38.36 26.14 22.29
C THR A 301 -38.28 26.30 23.81
N TYR A 302 -39.43 26.58 24.45
CA TYR A 302 -39.54 26.78 25.89
C TYR A 302 -39.99 25.50 26.61
N GLU A 303 -41.13 24.93 26.20
CA GLU A 303 -41.76 23.78 26.85
C GLU A 303 -42.24 22.75 25.80
N PRO A 304 -42.35 21.45 26.16
CA PRO A 304 -42.91 20.46 25.26
C PRO A 304 -44.42 20.64 25.10
N VAL A 305 -44.89 20.82 23.86
CA VAL A 305 -46.32 20.97 23.53
C VAL A 305 -46.89 19.68 22.92
N GLU A 306 -48.15 19.38 23.20
CA GLU A 306 -48.85 18.19 22.72
C GLU A 306 -50.33 18.44 22.45
N GLY A 307 -50.90 17.66 21.53
CA GLY A 307 -52.31 17.75 21.12
C GLY A 307 -52.84 16.39 20.67
N PHE A 308 -53.83 16.38 19.77
CA PHE A 308 -54.51 15.14 19.40
C PHE A 308 -53.66 14.22 18.51
N GLY A 309 -52.87 13.34 19.15
CA GLY A 309 -52.06 12.32 18.47
C GLY A 309 -50.66 12.79 18.04
N TRP A 310 -50.23 13.97 18.48
CA TRP A 310 -48.89 14.51 18.21
C TRP A 310 -48.26 15.11 19.47
N LYS A 311 -46.92 15.14 19.52
CA LYS A 311 -46.13 15.70 20.61
C LYS A 311 -44.81 16.28 20.12
N LEU A 312 -44.64 17.59 20.26
CA LEU A 312 -43.35 18.25 20.13
C LEU A 312 -42.65 18.21 21.49
N ARG A 313 -41.57 17.43 21.58
CA ARG A 313 -40.75 17.33 22.79
C ARG A 313 -39.83 18.56 22.90
N SER A 314 -39.23 18.78 24.07
CA SER A 314 -38.21 19.81 24.23
C SER A 314 -37.05 19.62 23.24
N PRO A 315 -36.31 20.67 22.84
CA PRO A 315 -35.47 20.61 21.64
C PRO A 315 -34.34 19.57 21.74
N HIS A 316 -33.76 19.41 22.93
CA HIS A 316 -32.72 18.41 23.21
C HIS A 316 -33.24 16.96 23.31
N ALA A 317 -34.56 16.73 23.40
CA ALA A 317 -35.11 15.37 23.34
C ALA A 317 -35.03 14.74 21.93
N TYR A 318 -34.65 15.52 20.93
CA TYR A 318 -34.34 15.09 19.56
C TYR A 318 -32.83 14.98 19.28
N ALA A 319 -31.98 15.18 20.30
CA ALA A 319 -30.53 15.03 20.16
C ALA A 319 -30.15 13.61 19.72
N SER A 320 -29.11 13.50 18.90
CA SER A 320 -28.57 12.24 18.36
C SER A 320 -27.04 12.26 18.43
N GLU A 321 -26.31 11.55 17.56
CA GLU A 321 -24.85 11.71 17.55
C GLU A 321 -24.49 13.08 16.98
N LEU A 322 -25.11 13.45 15.86
CA LEU A 322 -24.79 14.64 15.07
C LEU A 322 -25.68 15.85 15.38
N VAL A 323 -26.93 15.62 15.79
CA VAL A 323 -27.88 16.68 16.17
C VAL A 323 -27.77 16.99 17.66
N ASP A 324 -27.75 18.27 18.01
CA ASP A 324 -27.71 18.79 19.39
C ASP A 324 -29.10 19.16 19.92
N SER A 325 -29.92 19.79 19.07
CA SER A 325 -31.33 20.07 19.34
C SER A 325 -32.13 20.20 18.04
N VAL A 326 -33.46 19.99 18.12
CA VAL A 326 -34.39 20.36 17.05
C VAL A 326 -35.44 21.31 17.62
N GLU A 327 -35.36 22.56 17.21
CA GLU A 327 -36.27 23.65 17.57
C GLU A 327 -37.37 23.78 16.52
N VAL A 328 -38.58 24.00 16.97
CA VAL A 328 -39.76 24.32 16.17
C VAL A 328 -40.27 25.66 16.67
N THR A 329 -40.38 26.63 15.77
CA THR A 329 -41.02 27.92 16.04
C THR A 329 -42.12 28.16 15.01
N SER A 330 -43.18 28.86 15.40
CA SER A 330 -44.34 29.07 14.54
C SER A 330 -44.75 30.55 14.55
N THR A 331 -44.90 31.15 13.37
CA THR A 331 -45.13 32.59 13.20
C THR A 331 -46.39 32.88 12.41
N ASN A 332 -47.15 33.87 12.86
CA ASN A 332 -48.40 34.30 12.25
C ASN A 332 -48.21 34.90 10.85
N ALA A 333 -49.29 34.92 10.07
CA ALA A 333 -49.31 35.48 8.71
C ALA A 333 -48.83 36.94 8.63
N GLY A 334 -49.09 37.75 9.67
CA GLY A 334 -48.70 39.16 9.72
C GLY A 334 -47.20 39.39 9.95
N ASP A 335 -46.53 38.51 10.70
CA ASP A 335 -45.09 38.59 11.01
C ASP A 335 -44.24 37.79 10.01
N SER A 336 -44.89 36.88 9.29
CA SER A 336 -44.29 36.04 8.25
C SER A 336 -43.90 36.83 7.00
N ARG A 337 -42.72 36.51 6.45
CA ARG A 337 -42.23 37.13 5.20
C ARG A 337 -43.01 36.70 3.96
N SER A 338 -43.78 35.62 4.02
CA SER A 338 -44.61 35.17 2.90
C SER A 338 -46.04 35.73 2.95
N GLY A 339 -46.46 36.34 4.05
CA GLY A 339 -47.87 36.73 4.27
C GLY A 339 -48.79 35.55 4.62
N TYR A 340 -48.23 34.36 4.84
CA TYR A 340 -48.92 33.14 5.26
C TYR A 340 -48.31 32.63 6.57
N PRO A 341 -49.07 31.89 7.41
CA PRO A 341 -48.50 31.26 8.60
C PRO A 341 -47.30 30.37 8.23
N GLU A 342 -46.20 30.53 8.97
CA GLU A 342 -44.92 29.83 8.72
C GLU A 342 -44.51 29.00 9.95
N ILE A 343 -44.04 27.77 9.72
CA ILE A 343 -43.39 26.93 10.74
C ILE A 343 -41.92 26.81 10.38
N LYS A 344 -41.03 27.06 11.33
CA LYS A 344 -39.59 26.85 11.17
C LYS A 344 -39.14 25.66 12.01
N VAL A 345 -38.54 24.66 11.37
CA VAL A 345 -37.83 23.56 12.04
C VAL A 345 -36.34 23.80 11.88
N THR A 346 -35.68 24.22 12.97
CA THR A 346 -34.24 24.46 13.03
C THR A 346 -33.55 23.28 13.70
N VAL A 347 -32.76 22.54 12.93
CA VAL A 347 -31.90 21.47 13.44
C VAL A 347 -30.55 22.08 13.78
N ASN A 348 -30.25 22.20 15.08
CA ASN A 348 -28.94 22.60 15.57
C ASN A 348 -28.03 21.37 15.65
N LEU A 349 -26.83 21.49 15.10
CA LEU A 349 -25.87 20.41 14.94
C LEU A 349 -24.72 20.59 15.92
N LYS A 350 -24.05 19.49 16.29
CA LYS A 350 -22.90 19.58 17.19
C LYS A 350 -21.69 20.14 16.45
N GLY A 351 -21.13 21.23 16.98
CA GLY A 351 -19.96 21.94 16.42
C GLY A 351 -18.67 21.12 16.25
N ARG A 352 -18.64 19.84 16.65
CA ARG A 352 -17.50 18.94 16.45
C ARG A 352 -17.28 18.55 14.99
N TYR A 353 -18.35 18.50 14.19
CA TYR A 353 -18.33 17.95 12.82
C TYR A 353 -18.38 19.04 11.73
N PHE A 354 -18.65 20.29 12.09
CA PHE A 354 -18.83 21.41 11.17
C PHE A 354 -17.97 22.61 11.61
N PRO A 355 -17.30 23.32 10.69
CA PRO A 355 -16.43 24.45 11.05
C PRO A 355 -17.21 25.74 11.37
N ALA A 356 -18.50 25.81 11.03
CA ALA A 356 -19.33 26.98 11.31
C ALA A 356 -19.62 27.10 12.81
N PRO A 357 -19.55 28.29 13.42
CA PRO A 357 -20.00 28.50 14.79
C PRO A 357 -21.52 28.30 14.86
N HIS A 358 -21.97 27.44 15.79
CA HIS A 358 -23.37 27.02 15.94
C HIS A 358 -24.00 26.51 14.62
N PRO A 359 -23.49 25.39 14.08
CA PRO A 359 -23.93 24.86 12.79
C PRO A 359 -25.39 24.43 12.86
N LYS A 360 -26.22 24.91 11.93
CA LYS A 360 -27.65 24.61 11.88
C LYS A 360 -28.23 24.60 10.47
N ILE A 361 -29.31 23.85 10.31
CA ILE A 361 -30.12 23.78 9.09
C ILE A 361 -31.56 24.13 9.44
N THR A 362 -32.13 25.12 8.76
CA THR A 362 -33.51 25.58 9.01
C THR A 362 -34.41 25.24 7.82
N PHE A 363 -35.45 24.45 8.08
CA PHE A 363 -36.55 24.21 7.16
C PHE A 363 -37.70 25.15 7.51
N VAL A 364 -38.34 25.74 6.49
CA VAL A 364 -39.51 26.60 6.62
C VAL A 364 -40.67 25.94 5.88
N GLY A 365 -41.73 25.60 6.59
CA GLY A 365 -43.00 25.18 6.04
C GLY A 365 -43.93 26.37 5.94
N VAL A 366 -44.45 26.65 4.75
CA VAL A 366 -45.45 27.71 4.53
C VAL A 366 -46.82 27.08 4.37
N ALA A 367 -47.80 27.49 5.16
CA ALA A 367 -49.18 27.02 5.05
C ALA A 367 -49.90 27.64 3.85
N VAL A 368 -50.26 26.84 2.85
CA VAL A 368 -50.97 27.28 1.64
C VAL A 368 -52.03 26.26 1.29
N ASN A 369 -53.29 26.69 1.13
CA ASN A 369 -54.43 25.83 0.75
C ASN A 369 -54.61 24.56 1.61
N ASN A 370 -54.41 24.68 2.93
CA ASN A 370 -54.44 23.57 3.90
C ASN A 370 -53.33 22.51 3.72
N GLU A 371 -52.23 22.86 3.06
CA GLU A 371 -51.01 22.04 2.97
C GLU A 371 -49.79 22.85 3.44
N ILE A 372 -48.74 22.18 3.94
CA ILE A 372 -47.49 22.82 4.32
C ILE A 372 -46.41 22.57 3.28
N MET A 373 -45.98 23.65 2.63
CA MET A 373 -44.93 23.62 1.62
C MET A 373 -43.55 23.85 2.26
N TRP A 374 -42.82 22.76 2.50
CA TRP A 374 -41.47 22.81 3.08
C TRP A 374 -40.39 23.24 2.09
N ARG A 375 -39.52 24.17 2.52
CA ARG A 375 -38.33 24.65 1.81
C ARG A 375 -37.16 24.82 2.78
N ILE A 376 -35.92 24.69 2.31
CA ILE A 376 -34.74 25.03 3.13
C ILE A 376 -34.53 26.54 3.11
N ASN A 377 -34.39 27.15 4.29
CA ASN A 377 -34.07 28.57 4.43
C ASN A 377 -32.56 28.76 4.38
N THR A 378 -32.06 29.09 3.18
CA THR A 378 -30.63 29.32 2.90
C THR A 378 -30.05 30.57 3.54
N LYS A 379 -30.86 31.44 4.16
CA LYS A 379 -30.38 32.63 4.90
C LYS A 379 -30.12 32.34 6.37
N GLU A 380 -30.89 31.41 6.97
CA GLU A 380 -30.77 31.02 8.38
C GLU A 380 -29.96 29.73 8.56
N THR A 381 -29.78 28.94 7.50
CA THR A 381 -28.87 27.79 7.42
C THR A 381 -27.44 28.26 7.20
N ASN A 382 -26.57 28.10 8.19
CA ASN A 382 -25.14 28.46 8.10
C ASN A 382 -24.24 27.27 7.72
N VAL A 383 -24.79 26.05 7.64
CA VAL A 383 -24.10 24.90 7.05
C VAL A 383 -24.38 24.88 5.55
N ILE A 384 -23.53 25.54 4.77
CA ILE A 384 -23.56 25.44 3.31
C ILE A 384 -23.07 24.05 2.92
N ILE A 385 -24.02 23.15 2.65
CA ILE A 385 -23.72 21.81 2.15
C ILE A 385 -23.26 21.93 0.70
N ASN A 386 -21.94 22.06 0.49
CA ASN A 386 -21.37 22.02 -0.86
C ASN A 386 -21.38 20.57 -1.35
N ILE A 387 -22.50 20.19 -1.97
CA ILE A 387 -22.73 18.88 -2.61
C ILE A 387 -21.98 18.78 -3.95
N GLN A 388 -21.71 19.91 -4.62
CA GLN A 388 -21.15 19.93 -5.97
C GLN A 388 -19.64 19.70 -6.04
N SER A 389 -18.91 19.82 -4.93
CA SER A 389 -17.46 19.66 -4.90
C SER A 389 -17.02 18.42 -4.11
N PRO A 390 -16.36 17.45 -4.77
CA PRO A 390 -15.70 16.34 -4.06
C PRO A 390 -14.43 16.79 -3.30
N TRP A 391 -13.97 18.04 -3.50
CA TRP A 391 -12.72 18.56 -2.93
C TRP A 391 -12.89 19.70 -1.91
N SER A 392 -13.95 20.52 -2.00
CA SER A 392 -14.29 21.44 -0.90
C SER A 392 -15.11 20.70 0.15
N VAL A 393 -14.41 20.29 1.21
CA VAL A 393 -15.04 19.67 2.38
C VAL A 393 -15.98 20.68 3.03
N TRP A 394 -15.59 21.96 3.07
CA TRP A 394 -16.42 23.11 3.42
C TRP A 394 -16.03 24.31 2.55
N ASP A 395 -17.02 25.03 2.02
CA ASP A 395 -16.82 26.33 1.37
C ASP A 395 -17.45 27.38 2.28
N ILE A 396 -16.61 28.12 3.00
CA ILE A 396 -17.04 29.13 3.98
C ILE A 396 -17.17 30.46 3.22
N ARG A 397 -18.37 31.02 3.21
CA ARG A 397 -18.64 32.41 2.82
C ARG A 397 -19.09 33.20 4.03
#